data_AF-A0A9X4ELF9-F1
#
_entry.id   AF-A0A9X4ELF9-F1
#
_cell.length_a   1.000
_cell.length_b   1.000
_cell.length_c   1.000
_cell.angle_alpha   90.00
_cell.angle_beta   90.00
_cell.angle_gamma   90.00
#
_symmetry.space_group_name_H-M   'P 1'
#
loop_
_entity.id
_entity.type
_entity.pdbx_description
1 polymer ?
#
loop_
_entity_poly.entity_id
_entity_poly.type
_entity_poly.pdbx_seq_one_letter_code
_entity_poly.pdbx_strand_id
1 'polypeptide(L)'
;MKTLRLLVTLTFFITFASLQQVNAQNDIKALKIQVKNKKDQISANEEILISGVDALKRVKGNLERFKKSKKATKQEVERKEKIVANMQQRLSKLNNQIDLHKKDLASLERKLARKEKKEQPEEEAKTESTAASTGLVVYEDNISDEQKEVLLQKQKLEEARKKLDEERKARELAYLKEQEALRLEEEKLKQLSNQIKAKEKNISKEKNTLISDLEDDISINEEILISGKEGLARMKSKLEEAKKDASNSKESIERKQAIVNKIENRLLKIENEIDAKKQELAKIKG
;
A
#
# COMPACT_ATOMS: atom_id res chain seq x y z
N MET A 1 8.88 40.48 -62.30
CA MET A 1 9.21 40.21 -60.88
C MET A 1 8.07 40.45 -59.90
N LYS A 2 7.48 41.66 -59.77
CA LYS A 2 6.50 41.97 -58.70
C LYS A 2 5.32 40.98 -58.60
N THR A 3 4.71 40.63 -59.74
CA THR A 3 3.63 39.63 -59.85
C THR A 3 4.03 38.24 -59.35
N LEU A 4 5.21 37.76 -59.72
CA LEU A 4 5.71 36.43 -59.34
C LEU A 4 5.91 36.30 -57.82
N ARG A 5 6.43 37.34 -57.15
CA ARG A 5 6.56 37.36 -55.68
C ARG A 5 5.20 37.27 -54.99
N LEU A 6 4.19 37.97 -55.53
CA LEU A 6 2.84 38.00 -54.99
C LEU A 6 2.15 36.62 -55.10
N LEU A 7 2.33 35.94 -56.22
CA LEU A 7 1.85 34.56 -56.43
C LEU A 7 2.47 33.59 -55.41
N VAL A 8 3.79 33.66 -55.20
CA VAL A 8 4.52 32.81 -54.24
C VAL A 8 4.04 33.03 -52.80
N THR A 9 3.86 34.29 -52.38
CA THR A 9 3.30 34.57 -51.04
C THR A 9 1.86 34.06 -50.89
N LEU A 10 1.02 34.18 -51.93
CA LEU A 10 -0.35 33.69 -51.87
C LEU A 10 -0.40 32.16 -51.73
N THR A 11 0.42 31.43 -52.51
CA THR A 11 0.52 29.96 -52.39
C THR A 11 1.11 29.52 -51.04
N PHE A 12 2.03 30.29 -50.45
CA PHE A 12 2.55 30.00 -49.11
C PHE A 12 1.47 30.18 -48.03
N PHE A 13 0.68 31.27 -48.07
CA PHE A 13 -0.42 31.46 -47.14
C PHE A 13 -1.52 30.41 -47.30
N ILE A 14 -1.90 30.04 -48.53
CA ILE A 14 -2.88 28.97 -48.79
C ILE A 14 -2.39 27.62 -48.24
N THR A 15 -1.14 27.24 -48.50
CA THR A 15 -0.58 25.96 -48.00
C THR A 15 -0.40 25.96 -46.49
N PHE A 16 0.06 27.06 -45.88
CA PHE A 16 0.19 27.18 -44.42
C PHE A 16 -1.17 27.14 -43.70
N ALA A 17 -2.17 27.86 -44.21
CA ALA A 17 -3.54 27.81 -43.69
C ALA A 17 -4.14 26.40 -43.83
N SER A 18 -3.96 25.75 -44.98
CA SER A 18 -4.40 24.35 -45.19
C SER A 18 -3.75 23.41 -44.17
N LEU A 19 -2.46 23.57 -43.89
CA LEU A 19 -1.72 22.73 -42.95
C LEU A 19 -2.23 22.90 -41.51
N GLN A 20 -2.49 24.14 -41.08
CA GLN A 20 -3.12 24.41 -39.78
C GLN A 20 -4.54 23.84 -39.70
N GLN A 21 -5.33 23.97 -40.77
CA GLN A 21 -6.71 23.49 -40.82
C GLN A 21 -6.78 21.95 -40.76
N VAL A 22 -5.88 21.22 -41.44
CA VAL A 22 -5.74 19.76 -41.33
C VAL A 22 -5.37 19.34 -39.91
N ASN A 23 -4.39 20.02 -39.28
CA ASN A 23 -3.99 19.72 -37.91
C ASN A 23 -5.13 19.94 -36.90
N ALA A 24 -5.84 21.07 -36.99
CA ALA A 24 -7.02 21.35 -36.17
C ALA A 24 -8.14 20.32 -36.39
N GLN A 25 -8.38 19.88 -37.63
CA GLN A 25 -9.38 18.87 -37.94
C GLN A 25 -9.00 17.49 -37.35
N ASN A 26 -7.71 17.13 -37.32
CA ASN A 26 -7.22 15.91 -36.70
C ASN A 26 -7.32 15.96 -35.16
N ASP A 27 -7.01 17.11 -34.56
CA ASP A 27 -7.22 17.38 -33.14
C ASP A 27 -8.70 17.17 -32.74
N ILE A 28 -9.65 17.68 -33.54
CA ILE A 28 -11.09 17.51 -33.31
C ILE A 28 -11.52 16.04 -33.48
N LYS A 29 -10.96 15.31 -34.46
CA LYS A 29 -11.22 13.85 -34.60
C LYS A 29 -10.73 13.08 -33.36
N ALA A 30 -9.52 13.37 -32.89
CA ALA A 30 -8.95 12.75 -31.69
C ALA A 30 -9.80 13.05 -30.44
N LEU A 31 -10.25 14.29 -30.25
CA LEU A 31 -11.08 14.66 -29.11
C LEU A 31 -12.48 14.00 -29.16
N LYS A 32 -13.09 13.86 -30.35
CA LYS A 32 -14.33 13.08 -30.53
C LYS A 32 -14.15 11.61 -30.14
N ILE A 33 -13.01 11.00 -30.48
CA ILE A 33 -12.68 9.63 -30.06
C ILE A 33 -12.50 9.54 -28.53
N GLN A 34 -11.88 10.54 -27.89
CA GLN A 34 -11.78 10.61 -26.43
C GLN A 34 -13.16 10.72 -25.76
N VAL A 35 -14.06 11.57 -26.29
CA VAL A 35 -15.44 11.73 -25.82
C VAL A 35 -16.24 10.43 -25.92
N LYS A 36 -16.19 9.72 -27.07
CA LYS A 36 -16.82 8.40 -27.22
C LYS A 36 -16.24 7.39 -26.22
N ASN A 37 -14.91 7.29 -26.15
CA ASN A 37 -14.24 6.37 -25.22
C ASN A 37 -14.57 6.62 -23.75
N LYS A 38 -14.72 7.88 -23.34
CA LYS A 38 -15.14 8.25 -21.97
C LYS A 38 -16.62 7.95 -21.71
N LYS A 39 -17.52 8.16 -22.67
CA LYS A 39 -18.94 7.75 -22.55
C LYS A 39 -19.06 6.24 -22.35
N ASP A 40 -18.40 5.44 -23.19
CA ASP A 40 -18.39 3.98 -23.03
C ASP A 40 -17.73 3.53 -21.71
N GLN A 41 -16.71 4.26 -21.21
CA GLN A 41 -16.09 3.99 -19.91
C GLN A 41 -17.04 4.31 -18.74
N ILE A 42 -17.82 5.39 -18.83
CA ILE A 42 -18.82 5.76 -17.82
C ILE A 42 -19.90 4.68 -17.76
N SER A 43 -20.49 4.27 -18.88
CA SER A 43 -21.54 3.23 -18.88
C SER A 43 -21.03 1.86 -18.43
N ALA A 44 -19.80 1.48 -18.78
CA ALA A 44 -19.15 0.27 -18.25
C ALA A 44 -18.78 0.38 -16.75
N ASN A 45 -18.67 1.60 -16.21
CA ASN A 45 -18.54 1.83 -14.77
C ASN A 45 -19.89 1.78 -14.05
N GLU A 46 -20.96 2.30 -14.67
CA GLU A 46 -22.32 2.34 -14.11
C GLU A 46 -22.95 0.95 -13.99
N GLU A 47 -22.86 0.07 -15.00
CA GLU A 47 -23.38 -1.31 -14.89
C GLU A 47 -22.66 -2.10 -13.78
N ILE A 48 -21.33 -1.91 -13.62
CA ILE A 48 -20.56 -2.51 -12.51
C ILE A 48 -20.94 -1.89 -11.16
N LEU A 49 -21.28 -0.60 -11.08
CA LEU A 49 -21.78 0.02 -9.84
C LEU A 49 -23.15 -0.58 -9.46
N ILE A 50 -24.07 -0.71 -10.42
CA ILE A 50 -25.39 -1.31 -10.22
C ILE A 50 -25.26 -2.76 -9.72
N SER A 51 -24.48 -3.58 -10.43
CA SER A 51 -24.13 -4.94 -9.97
C SER A 51 -23.48 -4.94 -8.58
N GLY A 52 -22.59 -4.00 -8.29
CA GLY A 52 -21.96 -3.87 -6.98
C GLY A 52 -22.97 -3.58 -5.85
N VAL A 53 -24.02 -2.82 -6.13
CA VAL A 53 -25.13 -2.56 -5.19
C VAL A 53 -26.02 -3.80 -5.00
N ASP A 54 -26.30 -4.57 -6.06
CA ASP A 54 -26.98 -5.87 -5.94
C ASP A 54 -26.19 -6.84 -5.04
N ALA A 55 -24.88 -6.93 -5.27
CA ALA A 55 -23.94 -7.69 -4.45
C ALA A 55 -23.95 -7.22 -2.98
N LEU A 56 -23.87 -5.91 -2.72
CA LEU A 56 -23.97 -5.36 -1.35
C LEU A 56 -25.29 -5.74 -0.66
N LYS A 57 -26.40 -5.75 -1.41
CA LYS A 57 -27.71 -6.17 -0.90
C LYS A 57 -27.70 -7.66 -0.49
N ARG A 58 -27.00 -8.53 -1.24
CA ARG A 58 -26.78 -9.94 -0.85
C ARG A 58 -25.94 -10.07 0.41
N VAL A 59 -24.80 -9.37 0.52
CA VAL A 59 -23.93 -9.42 1.71
C VAL A 59 -24.66 -8.90 2.95
N LYS A 60 -25.41 -7.81 2.86
CA LYS A 60 -26.27 -7.33 3.96
C LYS A 60 -27.34 -8.35 4.36
N GLY A 61 -27.99 -9.00 3.38
CA GLY A 61 -28.93 -10.10 3.65
C GLY A 61 -28.26 -11.31 4.33
N ASN A 62 -27.00 -11.62 4.00
CA ASN A 62 -26.22 -12.67 4.64
C ASN A 62 -25.82 -12.30 6.07
N LEU A 63 -25.41 -11.05 6.32
CA LEU A 63 -25.13 -10.53 7.66
C LEU A 63 -26.37 -10.60 8.57
N GLU A 64 -27.52 -10.13 8.10
CA GLU A 64 -28.75 -10.13 8.91
C GLU A 64 -29.33 -11.53 9.14
N ARG A 65 -29.04 -12.50 8.26
CA ARG A 65 -29.27 -13.93 8.53
C ARG A 65 -28.27 -14.49 9.54
N PHE A 66 -26.99 -14.12 9.45
CA PHE A 66 -25.94 -14.56 10.36
C PHE A 66 -26.21 -14.09 11.80
N LYS A 67 -26.52 -12.80 12.01
CA LYS A 67 -26.91 -12.21 13.31
C LYS A 67 -28.05 -12.95 14.02
N LYS A 68 -28.98 -13.53 13.26
CA LYS A 68 -30.13 -14.30 13.77
C LYS A 68 -29.83 -15.79 13.99
N SER A 69 -28.62 -16.23 13.68
CA SER A 69 -28.19 -17.63 13.84
C SER A 69 -27.59 -17.88 15.22
N LYS A 70 -27.78 -19.11 15.75
CA LYS A 70 -27.14 -19.57 17.00
C LYS A 70 -25.61 -19.66 16.94
N LYS A 71 -24.98 -19.35 15.79
CA LYS A 71 -23.52 -19.34 15.58
C LYS A 71 -22.92 -17.93 15.59
N ALA A 72 -23.71 -16.88 15.79
CA ALA A 72 -23.22 -15.51 15.77
C ALA A 72 -22.38 -15.17 17.01
N THR A 73 -21.05 -15.23 16.90
CA THR A 73 -20.18 -14.56 17.87
C THR A 73 -20.10 -13.06 17.59
N LYS A 74 -19.88 -12.24 18.62
CA LYS A 74 -19.74 -10.78 18.48
C LYS A 74 -18.63 -10.41 17.48
N GLN A 75 -17.48 -11.08 17.56
CA GLN A 75 -16.32 -10.83 16.70
C GLN A 75 -16.61 -11.15 15.22
N GLU A 76 -17.34 -12.23 14.92
CA GLU A 76 -17.72 -12.55 13.54
C GLU A 76 -18.79 -11.61 12.98
N VAL A 77 -19.69 -11.09 13.83
CA VAL A 77 -20.65 -10.04 13.43
C VAL A 77 -19.88 -8.76 13.09
N GLU A 78 -18.97 -8.31 13.96
CA GLU A 78 -18.13 -7.13 13.75
C GLU A 78 -17.26 -7.26 12.48
N ARG A 79 -16.64 -8.43 12.23
CA ARG A 79 -15.91 -8.72 10.99
C ARG A 79 -16.80 -8.64 9.76
N LYS A 80 -18.02 -9.20 9.79
CA LYS A 80 -18.96 -9.13 8.66
C LYS A 80 -19.55 -7.72 8.47
N GLU A 81 -19.64 -6.91 9.52
CA GLU A 81 -19.99 -5.49 9.42
C GLU A 81 -18.85 -4.66 8.82
N LYS A 82 -17.59 -4.96 9.16
CA LYS A 82 -16.40 -4.40 8.48
C LYS A 82 -16.41 -4.71 6.97
N ILE A 83 -16.71 -5.95 6.58
CA ILE A 83 -16.88 -6.36 5.17
C ILE A 83 -17.95 -5.49 4.47
N VAL A 84 -19.13 -5.35 5.07
CA VAL A 84 -20.23 -4.52 4.53
C VAL A 84 -19.82 -3.05 4.39
N ALA A 85 -19.14 -2.48 5.39
CA ALA A 85 -18.67 -1.10 5.38
C ALA A 85 -17.58 -0.86 4.32
N ASN A 86 -16.59 -1.76 4.21
CA ASN A 86 -15.55 -1.71 3.19
C ASN A 86 -16.15 -1.78 1.79
N MET A 87 -17.14 -2.66 1.58
CA MET A 87 -17.86 -2.78 0.31
C MET A 87 -18.64 -1.49 -0.02
N GLN A 88 -19.34 -0.89 0.95
CA GLN A 88 -19.96 0.44 0.77
C GLN A 88 -18.94 1.51 0.40
N GLN A 89 -17.78 1.54 1.04
CA GLN A 89 -16.72 2.50 0.74
C GLN A 89 -16.15 2.31 -0.68
N ARG A 90 -15.95 1.06 -1.13
CA ARG A 90 -15.51 0.71 -2.49
C ARG A 90 -16.53 1.15 -3.55
N LEU A 91 -17.83 0.96 -3.30
CA LEU A 91 -18.90 1.42 -4.20
C LEU A 91 -19.02 2.94 -4.23
N SER A 92 -18.88 3.61 -3.09
CA SER A 92 -18.81 5.08 -3.02
C SER A 92 -17.60 5.62 -3.79
N LYS A 93 -16.41 5.02 -3.65
CA LYS A 93 -15.22 5.35 -4.44
C LYS A 93 -15.49 5.19 -5.95
N LEU A 94 -16.16 4.11 -6.38
CA LEU A 94 -16.53 3.90 -7.78
C LEU A 94 -17.55 4.95 -8.28
N ASN A 95 -18.56 5.30 -7.48
CA ASN A 95 -19.50 6.37 -7.82
C ASN A 95 -18.77 7.72 -7.98
N ASN A 96 -17.89 8.06 -7.04
CA ASN A 96 -17.11 9.30 -7.11
C ASN A 96 -16.18 9.32 -8.36
N GLN A 97 -15.62 8.16 -8.76
CA GLN A 97 -14.89 8.03 -10.04
C GLN A 97 -15.80 8.20 -11.27
N ILE A 98 -17.05 7.73 -11.23
CA ILE A 98 -18.04 7.97 -12.29
C ILE A 98 -18.36 9.47 -12.38
N ASP A 99 -18.57 10.15 -11.26
CA ASP A 99 -18.88 11.58 -11.23
C ASP A 99 -17.68 12.46 -11.63
N LEU A 100 -16.46 12.05 -11.30
CA LEU A 100 -15.24 12.65 -11.84
C LEU A 100 -15.15 12.42 -13.36
N HIS A 101 -15.36 11.20 -13.86
CA HIS A 101 -15.38 10.94 -15.30
C HIS A 101 -16.48 11.71 -16.04
N LYS A 102 -17.65 11.95 -15.41
CA LYS A 102 -18.71 12.82 -15.96
C LYS A 102 -18.29 14.29 -16.02
N LYS A 103 -17.57 14.79 -15.00
CA LYS A 103 -16.96 16.12 -15.01
C LYS A 103 -15.85 16.24 -16.07
N ASP A 104 -15.00 15.22 -16.21
CA ASP A 104 -13.97 15.13 -17.25
C ASP A 104 -14.59 15.09 -18.64
N LEU A 105 -15.67 14.34 -18.83
CA LEU A 105 -16.42 14.28 -20.08
C LEU A 105 -16.99 15.66 -20.44
N ALA A 106 -17.66 16.33 -19.51
CA ALA A 106 -18.14 17.70 -19.70
C ALA A 106 -16.98 18.69 -19.93
N SER A 107 -15.81 18.46 -19.33
CA SER A 107 -14.58 19.24 -19.57
C SER A 107 -14.01 18.98 -20.96
N LEU A 108 -14.04 17.75 -21.47
CA LEU A 108 -13.63 17.40 -22.83
C LEU A 108 -14.61 17.96 -23.88
N GLU A 109 -15.92 17.89 -23.62
CA GLU A 109 -16.94 18.49 -24.49
C GLU A 109 -16.82 20.03 -24.48
N ARG A 110 -16.52 20.66 -23.34
CA ARG A 110 -16.16 22.08 -23.26
C ARG A 110 -14.81 22.40 -23.91
N LYS A 111 -13.80 21.53 -23.84
CA LYS A 111 -12.50 21.70 -24.52
C LYS A 111 -12.63 21.54 -26.04
N LEU A 112 -13.55 20.70 -26.52
CA LEU A 112 -13.97 20.66 -27.93
C LEU A 112 -14.49 22.02 -28.39
N ALA A 113 -15.24 22.70 -27.50
CA ALA A 113 -15.74 24.07 -27.68
C ALA A 113 -14.80 25.19 -27.14
N ARG A 114 -13.48 24.93 -26.92
CA ARG A 114 -12.54 25.93 -26.35
C ARG A 114 -11.05 25.86 -26.75
N LYS A 115 -10.52 24.72 -27.23
CA LYS A 115 -9.15 24.22 -26.94
C LYS A 115 -7.99 25.24 -26.68
N GLU A 116 -7.35 25.14 -25.47
CA GLU A 116 -6.18 25.96 -24.98
C GLU A 116 -5.08 25.27 -24.05
N LYS A 117 -4.78 25.77 -22.80
CA LYS A 117 -3.44 25.91 -22.09
C LYS A 117 -2.96 24.84 -21.02
N LYS A 118 -1.92 25.14 -20.19
CA LYS A 118 -1.05 24.23 -19.34
C LYS A 118 -0.36 24.89 -18.05
N GLU A 119 0.22 24.11 -17.11
CA GLU A 119 0.67 24.37 -15.69
C GLU A 119 2.22 24.15 -15.40
N GLN A 120 2.95 24.02 -14.23
CA GLN A 120 2.84 24.05 -12.73
C GLN A 120 4.29 24.08 -12.02
N PRO A 121 4.51 24.51 -10.73
CA PRO A 121 5.82 24.53 -9.94
C PRO A 121 5.80 23.81 -8.53
N GLU A 122 6.72 23.81 -7.50
CA GLU A 122 8.23 23.83 -7.20
C GLU A 122 8.56 23.62 -5.64
N GLU A 123 9.82 23.40 -5.12
CA GLU A 123 10.17 22.90 -3.71
C GLU A 123 11.63 23.19 -3.10
N GLU A 124 11.97 22.93 -1.78
CA GLU A 124 13.30 23.24 -1.05
C GLU A 124 13.64 22.44 0.30
N ALA A 125 14.91 22.43 0.88
CA ALA A 125 15.34 21.79 2.20
C ALA A 125 16.74 22.20 2.86
N LYS A 126 17.07 21.89 4.18
CA LYS A 126 18.32 22.27 5.01
C LYS A 126 18.76 21.33 6.23
N THR A 127 19.97 21.44 6.89
CA THR A 127 20.52 20.56 8.04
C THR A 127 21.76 21.10 8.91
N GLU A 128 22.12 20.53 10.13
CA GLU A 128 23.20 20.99 11.15
C GLU A 128 23.93 19.87 12.04
N SER A 129 24.95 20.13 12.95
CA SER A 129 25.72 19.14 13.86
C SER A 129 26.71 19.67 15.01
N THR A 130 27.25 18.84 15.99
CA THR A 130 28.12 19.20 17.22
C THR A 130 29.13 18.11 17.83
N ALA A 131 29.93 18.35 18.93
CA ALA A 131 31.02 17.44 19.54
C ALA A 131 31.51 17.66 21.07
N ALA A 132 32.43 16.83 21.70
CA ALA A 132 32.95 16.87 23.15
C ALA A 132 34.31 16.10 23.53
N SER A 133 34.86 16.09 24.81
CA SER A 133 36.16 15.42 25.29
C SER A 133 36.43 15.18 26.86
N THR A 134 37.54 14.52 27.36
CA THR A 134 37.85 14.04 28.79
C THR A 134 39.38 13.85 29.29
N GLY A 135 39.72 13.31 30.52
CA GLY A 135 41.12 13.07 31.12
C GLY A 135 41.31 12.24 32.48
N LEU A 136 42.56 11.95 33.02
CA LEU A 136 42.98 11.06 34.21
C LEU A 136 44.50 11.29 34.73
N VAL A 137 45.29 10.70 35.72
CA VAL A 137 45.33 9.64 36.84
C VAL A 137 46.65 9.71 37.76
N VAL A 138 46.87 8.96 38.91
CA VAL A 138 48.12 8.94 39.83
C VAL A 138 48.41 7.65 40.73
N TYR A 139 49.58 7.49 41.47
CA TYR A 139 50.02 6.34 42.39
C TYR A 139 51.28 6.61 43.35
N GLU A 140 51.59 5.80 44.43
CA GLU A 140 52.71 5.92 45.48
C GLU A 140 53.05 4.62 46.36
N ASP A 141 54.25 4.45 47.03
CA ASP A 141 54.77 3.25 47.85
C ASP A 141 56.12 3.54 48.67
N ASN A 142 56.86 2.80 49.59
CA ASN A 142 56.86 1.53 50.44
C ASN A 142 58.01 1.50 51.59
N ILE A 143 58.26 0.44 52.44
CA ILE A 143 59.27 0.36 53.63
C ILE A 143 59.55 -1.12 54.21
N SER A 144 60.41 -1.64 55.18
CA SER A 144 61.46 -1.26 56.23
C SER A 144 62.44 -2.42 56.77
N ASP A 145 62.96 -2.46 58.06
CA ASP A 145 64.43 -2.66 58.37
C ASP A 145 65.14 -3.46 59.59
N GLU A 146 64.56 -4.35 60.44
CA GLU A 146 65.05 -4.98 61.76
C GLU A 146 66.48 -5.66 62.02
N GLN A 147 66.74 -6.32 63.21
CA GLN A 147 67.95 -7.10 63.65
C GLN A 147 68.14 -8.43 62.86
N LYS A 148 68.85 -8.32 61.75
CA LYS A 148 68.10 -8.45 60.50
C LYS A 148 67.82 -9.87 60.06
N GLU A 149 68.66 -10.88 60.28
CA GLU A 149 68.46 -12.14 59.53
C GLU A 149 67.42 -13.09 60.12
N VAL A 150 67.46 -13.40 61.42
CA VAL A 150 66.42 -14.26 62.05
C VAL A 150 65.09 -13.50 62.14
N LEU A 151 65.13 -12.17 62.31
CA LEU A 151 63.94 -11.34 62.16
C LEU A 151 63.48 -11.29 60.69
N LEU A 152 64.35 -11.22 59.68
CA LEU A 152 63.97 -11.37 58.26
C LEU A 152 63.39 -12.74 57.97
N GLN A 153 63.82 -13.83 58.61
CA GLN A 153 63.21 -15.15 58.40
C GLN A 153 61.81 -15.22 59.00
N LYS A 154 61.60 -14.64 60.19
CA LYS A 154 60.27 -14.51 60.80
C LYS A 154 59.37 -13.52 60.06
N GLN A 155 59.91 -12.37 59.64
CA GLN A 155 59.26 -11.35 58.82
C GLN A 155 58.92 -11.90 57.44
N LYS A 156 59.84 -12.53 56.70
CA LYS A 156 59.54 -13.21 55.43
C LYS A 156 58.45 -14.28 55.59
N LEU A 157 58.40 -14.99 56.71
CA LEU A 157 57.35 -15.98 56.98
C LEU A 157 56.01 -15.32 57.37
N GLU A 158 56.03 -14.20 58.10
CA GLU A 158 54.84 -13.41 58.44
C GLU A 158 54.31 -12.61 57.23
N GLU A 159 55.19 -12.07 56.41
CA GLU A 159 54.93 -11.47 55.09
C GLU A 159 54.41 -12.52 54.12
N ALA A 160 54.98 -13.72 54.05
CA ALA A 160 54.45 -14.78 53.20
C ALA A 160 53.05 -15.22 53.65
N ARG A 161 52.77 -15.21 54.96
CA ARG A 161 51.41 -15.40 55.49
C ARG A 161 50.48 -14.24 55.15
N LYS A 162 50.92 -12.99 55.35
CA LYS A 162 50.18 -11.77 54.98
C LYS A 162 49.85 -11.75 53.50
N LYS A 163 50.85 -11.93 52.62
CA LYS A 163 50.71 -12.07 51.17
C LYS A 163 49.76 -13.21 50.79
N LEU A 164 49.84 -14.38 51.44
CA LEU A 164 48.93 -15.51 51.18
C LEU A 164 47.48 -15.23 51.62
N ASP A 165 47.26 -14.53 52.74
CA ASP A 165 45.93 -14.14 53.21
C ASP A 165 45.36 -12.94 52.42
N GLU A 166 46.22 -12.03 51.94
CA GLU A 166 45.91 -10.94 51.00
C GLU A 166 45.53 -11.51 49.62
N GLU A 167 46.30 -12.45 49.09
CA GLU A 167 45.97 -13.21 47.89
C GLU A 167 44.65 -13.98 48.06
N ARG A 168 44.39 -14.60 49.22
CA ARG A 168 43.12 -15.28 49.48
C ARG A 168 41.94 -14.31 49.41
N LYS A 169 42.04 -13.16 50.09
CA LYS A 169 41.03 -12.09 50.05
C LYS A 169 40.86 -11.53 48.63
N ALA A 170 41.94 -11.36 47.88
CA ALA A 170 41.89 -10.88 46.50
C ALA A 170 41.19 -11.88 45.56
N ARG A 171 41.44 -13.19 45.71
CA ARG A 171 40.76 -14.26 44.96
C ARG A 171 39.28 -14.36 45.35
N GLU A 172 38.95 -14.26 46.64
CA GLU A 172 37.57 -14.25 47.14
C GLU A 172 36.79 -13.03 46.59
N LEU A 173 37.39 -11.84 46.63
CA LEU A 173 36.82 -10.61 46.10
C LEU A 173 36.71 -10.62 44.56
N ALA A 174 37.61 -11.31 43.86
CA ALA A 174 37.49 -11.55 42.42
C ALA A 174 36.33 -12.51 42.09
N TYR A 175 36.22 -13.63 42.81
CA TYR A 175 35.13 -14.59 42.66
C TYR A 175 33.75 -13.97 42.92
N LEU A 176 33.62 -13.14 43.97
CA LEU A 176 32.37 -12.43 44.25
C LEU A 176 31.99 -11.44 43.13
N LYS A 177 32.97 -10.75 42.53
CA LYS A 177 32.74 -9.87 41.37
C LYS A 177 32.35 -10.65 40.11
N GLU A 178 32.94 -11.82 39.88
CA GLU A 178 32.55 -12.71 38.78
C GLU A 178 31.12 -13.24 38.97
N GLN A 179 30.77 -13.65 40.18
CA GLN A 179 29.41 -14.08 40.53
C GLN A 179 28.38 -12.95 40.34
N GLU A 180 28.69 -11.70 40.73
CA GLU A 180 27.84 -10.54 40.48
C GLU A 180 27.71 -10.22 38.98
N ALA A 181 28.81 -10.30 38.23
CA ALA A 181 28.80 -10.08 36.78
C ALA A 181 27.92 -11.11 36.05
N LEU A 182 28.04 -12.39 36.39
CA LEU A 182 27.20 -13.47 35.86
C LEU A 182 25.72 -13.26 36.23
N ARG A 183 25.42 -12.84 37.47
CA ARG A 183 24.06 -12.49 37.92
C ARG A 183 23.46 -11.35 37.10
N LEU A 184 24.25 -10.31 36.81
CA LEU A 184 23.85 -9.18 35.96
C LEU A 184 23.72 -9.56 34.48
N GLU A 185 24.45 -10.56 34.00
CA GLU A 185 24.29 -11.11 32.65
C GLU A 185 23.01 -11.97 32.53
N GLU A 186 22.72 -12.83 33.52
CA GLU A 186 21.46 -13.58 33.58
C GLU A 186 20.24 -12.64 33.57
N GLU A 187 20.29 -11.54 34.33
CA GLU A 187 19.24 -10.52 34.31
C GLU A 187 19.06 -9.86 32.93
N LYS A 188 20.15 -9.56 32.21
CA LYS A 188 20.09 -9.04 30.82
C LYS A 188 19.49 -10.07 29.86
N LEU A 189 19.92 -11.33 29.93
CA LEU A 189 19.40 -12.43 29.10
C LEU A 189 17.91 -12.68 29.36
N LYS A 190 17.49 -12.60 30.62
CA LYS A 190 16.08 -12.71 31.06
C LYS A 190 15.24 -11.55 30.54
N GLN A 191 15.75 -10.31 30.59
CA GLN A 191 15.12 -9.15 29.97
C GLN A 191 14.99 -9.32 28.44
N LEU A 192 16.06 -9.75 27.76
CA LEU A 192 16.07 -9.98 26.32
C LEU A 192 15.08 -11.08 25.91
N SER A 193 15.02 -12.20 26.64
CA SER A 193 14.04 -13.28 26.41
C SER A 193 12.60 -12.77 26.51
N ASN A 194 12.30 -11.91 27.49
CA ASN A 194 10.99 -11.30 27.64
C ASN A 194 10.66 -10.32 26.49
N GLN A 195 11.64 -9.54 26.03
CA GLN A 195 11.47 -8.67 24.86
C GLN A 195 11.22 -9.46 23.56
N ILE A 196 11.93 -10.58 23.36
CA ILE A 196 11.74 -11.48 22.21
C ILE A 196 10.30 -12.03 22.22
N LYS A 197 9.86 -12.63 23.34
CA LYS A 197 8.49 -13.15 23.50
C LYS A 197 7.41 -12.09 23.28
N ALA A 198 7.66 -10.85 23.69
CA ALA A 198 6.75 -9.73 23.43
C ALA A 198 6.68 -9.37 21.93
N LYS A 199 7.82 -9.35 21.23
CA LYS A 199 7.90 -9.12 19.77
C LYS A 199 7.23 -10.25 18.99
N GLU A 200 7.54 -11.51 19.30
CA GLU A 200 6.91 -12.71 18.69
C GLU A 200 5.38 -12.66 18.82
N LYS A 201 4.87 -12.31 20.01
CA LYS A 201 3.43 -12.16 20.26
C LYS A 201 2.80 -11.02 19.46
N ASN A 202 3.53 -9.96 19.14
CA ASN A 202 3.03 -8.88 18.29
C ASN A 202 3.08 -9.25 16.80
N ILE A 203 4.19 -9.83 16.33
CA ILE A 203 4.33 -10.38 14.96
C ILE A 203 3.21 -11.40 14.67
N SER A 204 2.89 -12.26 15.64
CA SER A 204 1.78 -13.22 15.53
C SER A 204 0.41 -12.53 15.37
N LYS A 205 0.13 -11.47 16.13
CA LYS A 205 -1.10 -10.67 15.97
C LYS A 205 -1.13 -9.99 14.60
N GLU A 206 -0.06 -9.32 14.21
CA GLU A 206 0.06 -8.56 12.97
C GLU A 206 -0.12 -9.48 11.74
N LYS A 207 0.52 -10.66 11.73
CA LYS A 207 0.28 -11.72 10.75
C LYS A 207 -1.19 -12.15 10.70
N ASN A 208 -1.82 -12.37 11.85
CA ASN A 208 -3.24 -12.77 11.90
C ASN A 208 -4.20 -11.66 11.45
N THR A 209 -3.91 -10.39 11.75
CA THR A 209 -4.67 -9.23 11.25
C THR A 209 -4.52 -9.11 9.74
N LEU A 210 -3.30 -9.22 9.20
CA LEU A 210 -3.04 -9.17 7.77
C LEU A 210 -3.73 -10.32 7.01
N ILE A 211 -3.71 -11.54 7.57
CA ILE A 211 -4.48 -12.69 7.07
C ILE A 211 -5.98 -12.38 7.01
N SER A 212 -6.55 -11.86 8.11
CA SER A 212 -7.99 -11.54 8.18
C SER A 212 -8.38 -10.44 7.19
N ASP A 213 -7.55 -9.41 7.04
CA ASP A 213 -7.83 -8.29 6.14
C ASP A 213 -7.69 -8.70 4.68
N LEU A 214 -6.70 -9.53 4.31
CA LEU A 214 -6.60 -10.11 2.97
C LEU A 214 -7.78 -11.03 2.63
N GLU A 215 -8.21 -11.89 3.57
CA GLU A 215 -9.40 -12.74 3.41
C GLU A 215 -10.67 -11.92 3.17
N ASP A 216 -10.88 -10.86 3.95
CA ASP A 216 -12.03 -9.96 3.79
C ASP A 216 -11.98 -9.22 2.45
N ASP A 217 -10.80 -8.76 2.04
CA ASP A 217 -10.60 -7.99 0.81
C ASP A 217 -10.69 -8.86 -0.46
N ILE A 218 -10.35 -10.15 -0.37
CA ILE A 218 -10.66 -11.20 -1.36
C ILE A 218 -12.17 -11.44 -1.41
N SER A 219 -12.82 -11.67 -0.26
CA SER A 219 -14.25 -11.99 -0.19
C SER A 219 -15.12 -10.88 -0.82
N ILE A 220 -14.76 -9.61 -0.61
CA ILE A 220 -15.42 -8.47 -1.25
C ILE A 220 -15.16 -8.45 -2.77
N ASN A 221 -13.94 -8.75 -3.23
CA ASN A 221 -13.65 -8.82 -4.67
C ASN A 221 -14.44 -9.97 -5.33
N GLU A 222 -14.54 -11.13 -4.71
CA GLU A 222 -15.27 -12.30 -5.25
C GLU A 222 -16.77 -12.03 -5.40
N GLU A 223 -17.42 -11.42 -4.41
CA GLU A 223 -18.83 -11.05 -4.48
C GLU A 223 -19.10 -9.96 -5.55
N ILE A 224 -18.19 -8.98 -5.70
CA ILE A 224 -18.26 -7.98 -6.78
C ILE A 224 -18.02 -8.62 -8.15
N LEU A 225 -17.15 -9.63 -8.26
CA LEU A 225 -16.92 -10.38 -9.49
C LEU A 225 -18.16 -11.18 -9.90
N ILE A 226 -18.84 -11.82 -8.94
CA ILE A 226 -20.07 -12.59 -9.18
C ILE A 226 -21.15 -11.67 -9.76
N SER A 227 -21.47 -10.54 -9.13
CA SER A 227 -22.45 -9.61 -9.71
C SER A 227 -21.97 -8.89 -10.95
N GLY A 228 -20.66 -8.67 -11.08
CA GLY A 228 -20.06 -8.15 -12.30
C GLY A 228 -20.30 -9.08 -13.50
N LYS A 229 -20.22 -10.40 -13.30
CA LYS A 229 -20.56 -11.41 -14.31
C LYS A 229 -22.07 -11.43 -14.63
N GLU A 230 -22.94 -11.26 -13.63
CA GLU A 230 -24.39 -11.09 -13.85
C GLU A 230 -24.67 -9.83 -14.71
N GLY A 231 -24.03 -8.69 -14.41
CA GLY A 231 -24.16 -7.45 -15.18
C GLY A 231 -23.62 -7.56 -16.61
N LEU A 232 -22.51 -8.28 -16.80
CA LEU A 232 -21.99 -8.62 -18.13
C LEU A 232 -23.00 -9.45 -18.94
N ALA A 233 -23.65 -10.45 -18.33
CA ALA A 233 -24.67 -11.25 -18.99
C ALA A 233 -25.88 -10.39 -19.40
N ARG A 234 -26.34 -9.48 -18.54
CA ARG A 234 -27.39 -8.49 -18.88
C ARG A 234 -26.99 -7.62 -20.08
N MET A 235 -25.75 -7.14 -20.12
CA MET A 235 -25.25 -6.32 -21.23
C MET A 235 -25.03 -7.11 -22.53
N LYS A 236 -24.68 -8.40 -22.46
CA LYS A 236 -24.64 -9.29 -23.63
C LYS A 236 -26.05 -9.54 -24.19
N SER A 237 -27.06 -9.75 -23.35
CA SER A 237 -28.46 -9.87 -23.81
C SER A 237 -28.92 -8.62 -24.58
N LYS A 238 -28.76 -7.42 -23.97
CA LYS A 238 -29.06 -6.11 -24.58
C LYS A 238 -28.32 -5.85 -25.90
N LEU A 239 -27.21 -6.54 -26.16
CA LEU A 239 -26.43 -6.49 -27.40
C LEU A 239 -26.97 -7.48 -28.45
N GLU A 240 -27.29 -8.72 -28.09
CA GLU A 240 -27.87 -9.70 -29.01
C GLU A 240 -29.31 -9.34 -29.42
N GLU A 241 -30.08 -8.73 -28.53
CA GLU A 241 -31.37 -8.09 -28.85
C GLU A 241 -31.17 -7.00 -29.92
N ALA A 242 -30.17 -6.14 -29.74
CA ALA A 242 -29.86 -5.04 -30.66
C ALA A 242 -29.35 -5.48 -32.04
N LYS A 243 -28.78 -6.69 -32.14
CA LYS A 243 -28.37 -7.30 -33.41
C LYS A 243 -29.54 -7.90 -34.20
N LYS A 244 -30.63 -8.25 -33.51
CA LYS A 244 -31.85 -8.84 -34.11
C LYS A 244 -32.86 -7.79 -34.54
N ASP A 245 -32.98 -6.69 -33.79
CA ASP A 245 -33.85 -5.57 -34.10
C ASP A 245 -33.19 -4.64 -35.14
N ALA A 246 -33.68 -4.73 -36.38
CA ALA A 246 -33.21 -3.97 -37.54
C ALA A 246 -33.39 -2.44 -37.46
N SER A 247 -34.10 -1.92 -36.44
CA SER A 247 -34.15 -0.48 -36.17
C SER A 247 -32.87 0.07 -35.51
N ASN A 248 -32.02 -0.80 -34.94
CA ASN A 248 -30.75 -0.38 -34.34
C ASN A 248 -29.73 0.03 -35.41
N SER A 249 -29.21 1.25 -35.31
CA SER A 249 -28.07 1.65 -36.14
C SER A 249 -26.81 0.85 -35.78
N LYS A 250 -25.95 0.60 -36.79
CA LYS A 250 -24.65 -0.07 -36.61
C LYS A 250 -23.83 0.56 -35.49
N GLU A 251 -23.83 1.89 -35.38
CA GLU A 251 -23.11 2.63 -34.34
C GLU A 251 -23.67 2.39 -32.92
N SER A 252 -24.96 2.09 -32.79
CA SER A 252 -25.59 1.66 -31.53
C SER A 252 -25.07 0.29 -31.10
N ILE A 253 -25.00 -0.66 -32.04
CA ILE A 253 -24.48 -2.02 -31.81
C ILE A 253 -22.98 -1.96 -31.46
N GLU A 254 -22.19 -1.17 -32.18
CA GLU A 254 -20.76 -0.93 -31.89
C GLU A 254 -20.55 -0.35 -30.48
N ARG A 255 -21.36 0.62 -30.04
CA ARG A 255 -21.32 1.15 -28.65
C ARG A 255 -21.66 0.08 -27.61
N LYS A 256 -22.72 -0.71 -27.83
CA LYS A 256 -23.10 -1.83 -26.94
C LYS A 256 -21.96 -2.85 -26.82
N GLN A 257 -21.31 -3.22 -27.94
CA GLN A 257 -20.13 -4.09 -27.94
C GLN A 257 -18.93 -3.46 -27.20
N ALA A 258 -18.64 -2.17 -27.42
CA ALA A 258 -17.55 -1.47 -26.74
C ALA A 258 -17.75 -1.44 -25.21
N ILE A 259 -18.99 -1.29 -24.73
CA ILE A 259 -19.33 -1.36 -23.29
C ILE A 259 -19.13 -2.80 -22.76
N VAL A 260 -19.61 -3.83 -23.47
CA VAL A 260 -19.38 -5.25 -23.11
C VAL A 260 -17.88 -5.54 -22.95
N ASN A 261 -17.06 -5.18 -23.93
CA ASN A 261 -15.61 -5.39 -23.89
C ASN A 261 -14.96 -4.63 -22.71
N LYS A 262 -15.45 -3.42 -22.36
CA LYS A 262 -14.94 -2.64 -21.22
C LYS A 262 -15.36 -3.23 -19.86
N ILE A 263 -16.52 -3.88 -19.78
CA ILE A 263 -16.94 -4.64 -18.60
C ILE A 263 -16.03 -5.87 -18.43
N GLU A 264 -15.83 -6.67 -19.47
CA GLU A 264 -14.94 -7.86 -19.45
C GLU A 264 -13.52 -7.51 -18.98
N ASN A 265 -12.93 -6.45 -19.55
CA ASN A 265 -11.60 -5.96 -19.15
C ASN A 265 -11.53 -5.42 -17.71
N ARG A 266 -12.66 -5.15 -17.04
CA ARG A 266 -12.70 -4.83 -15.61
C ARG A 266 -12.90 -6.05 -14.74
N LEU A 267 -13.69 -7.03 -15.16
CA LEU A 267 -13.83 -8.31 -14.44
C LEU A 267 -12.51 -9.07 -14.40
N LEU A 268 -11.79 -9.15 -15.53
CA LEU A 268 -10.48 -9.78 -15.61
C LEU A 268 -9.44 -9.15 -14.67
N LYS A 269 -9.54 -7.84 -14.42
CA LYS A 269 -8.68 -7.16 -13.42
C LYS A 269 -9.03 -7.56 -11.99
N ILE A 270 -10.33 -7.68 -11.68
CA ILE A 270 -10.79 -8.13 -10.36
C ILE A 270 -10.38 -9.60 -10.13
N GLU A 271 -10.43 -10.45 -11.16
CA GLU A 271 -9.92 -11.83 -11.13
C GLU A 271 -8.42 -11.85 -10.83
N ASN A 272 -7.61 -11.10 -11.58
CA ASN A 272 -6.17 -11.01 -11.35
C ASN A 272 -5.83 -10.45 -9.93
N GLU A 273 -6.61 -9.50 -9.40
CA GLU A 273 -6.47 -9.00 -8.03
C GLU A 273 -6.81 -10.07 -6.97
N ILE A 274 -7.83 -10.90 -7.21
CA ILE A 274 -8.21 -12.01 -6.34
C ILE A 274 -7.07 -13.04 -6.29
N ASP A 275 -6.56 -13.45 -7.45
CA ASP A 275 -5.54 -14.49 -7.53
C ASP A 275 -4.18 -14.03 -6.99
N ALA A 276 -3.81 -12.76 -7.22
CA ALA A 276 -2.63 -12.16 -6.58
C ALA A 276 -2.74 -12.18 -5.05
N LYS A 277 -3.89 -11.75 -4.48
CA LYS A 277 -4.12 -11.78 -3.02
C LYS A 277 -4.19 -13.19 -2.46
N LYS A 278 -4.70 -14.17 -3.21
CA LYS A 278 -4.66 -15.60 -2.82
C LYS A 278 -3.23 -16.14 -2.76
N GLN A 279 -2.38 -15.78 -3.71
CA GLN A 279 -0.95 -16.14 -3.68
C GLN A 279 -0.20 -15.46 -2.52
N GLU A 280 -0.52 -14.20 -2.23
CA GLU A 280 0.02 -13.48 -1.07
C GLU A 280 -0.42 -14.11 0.26
N LEU A 281 -1.72 -14.39 0.41
CA LEU A 281 -2.30 -15.05 1.58
C LEU A 281 -1.69 -16.43 1.83
N ALA A 282 -1.40 -17.20 0.78
CA ALA A 282 -0.70 -18.48 0.88
C ALA A 282 0.72 -18.29 1.46
N LYS A 283 1.53 -17.39 0.86
CA LYS A 283 2.89 -17.06 1.34
C LYS A 283 2.91 -16.57 2.79
N ILE A 284 1.90 -15.82 3.21
CA ILE A 284 1.79 -15.33 4.59
C ILE A 284 1.41 -16.45 5.55
N LYS A 285 0.50 -17.36 5.17
CA LYS A 285 0.10 -18.49 6.02
C LYS A 285 1.27 -19.45 6.26
N GLY A 286 1.94 -19.89 5.19
CA GLY A 286 2.99 -20.91 5.18
C GLY A 286 2.49 -22.20 4.53
#